data_AF-H2XTH1-F1
#
_entry.id   AF-H2XTH1-F1
#
_cell.length_a   1.000
_cell.length_b   1.000
_cell.length_c   1.000
_cell.angle_alpha   90.00
_cell.angle_beta   90.00
_cell.angle_gamma   90.00
#
_symmetry.space_group_name_H-M   'P 1'
#
loop_
_entity.id
_entity.type
_entity.pdbx_description
1 polymer ?
#
loop_
_entity_poly.entity_id
_entity_poly.type
_entity_poly.pdbx_seq_one_letter_code
_entity_poly.pdbx_strand_id
1 'polypeptide(L)'
;MSLSDNAVVCALKEQFGFEVESIKSLDGYEDFNFYAKEVSSQRELMLKVKRPLHDPESPTSDVMRKAMIHLRCHGVLAPEPIQNRHGKYDSSFKFDDPVGKRFLELYTFVPGKTVADTFWTPKSMERMAVNVGQLCAKVTMALQA
;
A
#
# COMPACT_ATOMS: atom_id res chain seq x y z
N MET A 1 1.64 -19.88 -0.97
CA MET A 1 1.52 -19.78 0.50
C MET A 1 0.84 -18.46 0.81
N SER A 2 -0.23 -18.47 1.60
CA SER A 2 -0.85 -17.26 2.16
C SER A 2 -0.34 -17.05 3.59
N LEU A 3 -0.30 -15.79 4.05
CA LEU A 3 -0.05 -15.46 5.46
C LEU A 3 -1.38 -15.51 6.22
N SER A 4 -1.36 -15.95 7.48
CA SER A 4 -2.56 -15.94 8.31
C SER A 4 -2.89 -14.53 8.79
N ASP A 5 -4.18 -14.20 8.82
CA ASP A 5 -4.67 -12.90 9.30
C ASP A 5 -4.17 -12.59 10.71
N ASN A 6 -4.16 -13.58 11.62
CA ASN A 6 -3.65 -13.42 12.98
C ASN A 6 -2.17 -13.02 13.00
N ALA A 7 -1.33 -13.65 12.18
CA ALA A 7 0.09 -13.29 12.12
C ALA A 7 0.29 -11.87 11.58
N VAL A 8 -0.54 -11.44 10.64
CA VAL A 8 -0.50 -10.08 10.09
C VAL A 8 -0.98 -9.04 11.12
N VAL A 9 -2.03 -9.35 11.89
CA VAL A 9 -2.48 -8.49 13.00
C VAL A 9 -1.38 -8.34 14.05
N CYS A 10 -0.70 -9.42 14.44
CA CYS A 10 0.45 -9.36 15.34
C CYS A 10 1.57 -8.49 14.76
N ALA A 11 1.88 -8.63 13.47
CA ALA A 11 2.89 -7.82 12.81
C ALA A 11 2.55 -6.32 12.83
N LEU A 12 1.28 -5.97 12.57
CA LEU A 12 0.80 -4.59 12.62
C LEU A 12 0.91 -4.00 14.03
N LYS A 13 0.45 -4.73 15.04
CA LYS A 13 0.54 -4.32 16.44
C LYS A 13 1.98 -4.13 16.89
N GLU A 14 2.85 -5.09 16.61
CA GLU A 14 4.24 -5.04 17.04
C GLU A 14 5.05 -3.96 16.33
N GLN A 15 4.89 -3.81 15.02
CA GLN A 15 5.74 -2.92 14.24
C GLN A 15 5.19 -1.48 14.19
N PHE A 16 3.87 -1.31 14.16
CA PHE A 16 3.22 -0.01 13.98
C PHE A 16 2.42 0.47 15.20
N GLY A 17 2.23 -0.38 16.22
CA GLY A 17 1.74 0.05 17.53
C GLY A 17 0.23 0.31 17.60
N PHE A 18 -0.57 -0.30 16.73
CA PHE A 18 -2.03 -0.14 16.75
C PHE A 18 -2.78 -1.47 16.71
N GLU A 19 -4.00 -1.46 17.26
CA GLU A 19 -4.92 -2.60 17.23
C GLU A 19 -5.74 -2.59 15.93
N VAL A 20 -5.95 -3.77 15.37
CA VAL A 20 -6.67 -3.96 14.10
C VAL A 20 -8.11 -4.39 14.38
N GLU A 21 -9.07 -3.63 13.85
CA GLU A 21 -10.50 -3.92 13.93
C GLU A 21 -10.88 -5.00 12.90
N SER A 22 -10.40 -4.85 11.67
CA SER A 22 -10.62 -5.82 10.59
C SER A 22 -9.44 -5.85 9.65
N ILE A 23 -9.24 -7.02 9.04
CA ILE A 23 -8.20 -7.27 8.06
C ILE A 23 -8.76 -8.05 6.87
N LYS A 24 -8.27 -7.76 5.68
CA LYS A 24 -8.66 -8.45 4.45
C LYS A 24 -7.48 -8.55 3.50
N SER A 25 -7.17 -9.75 3.02
CA SER A 25 -6.21 -9.92 1.92
C SER A 25 -6.71 -9.21 0.66
N LEU A 26 -5.81 -8.48 0.02
CA LEU A 26 -6.04 -7.84 -1.27
C LEU A 26 -5.27 -8.61 -2.34
N ASP A 27 -5.73 -8.49 -3.58
CA ASP A 27 -5.01 -9.05 -4.71
C ASP A 27 -3.63 -8.37 -4.83
N GLY A 28 -2.62 -9.19 -5.13
CA GLY A 28 -1.25 -8.77 -5.28
C GLY A 28 -0.55 -9.66 -6.29
N TYR A 29 0.38 -9.07 -7.05
CA TYR A 29 1.15 -9.81 -8.04
C TYR A 29 2.33 -10.53 -7.36
N GLU A 30 3.30 -9.75 -6.89
CA GLU A 30 4.48 -10.25 -6.19
C GLU A 30 4.31 -10.23 -4.68
N ASP A 31 3.91 -9.09 -4.11
CA ASP A 31 3.81 -8.94 -2.66
C ASP A 31 2.44 -9.36 -2.11
N PHE A 32 2.38 -9.66 -0.81
CA PHE A 32 1.11 -9.88 -0.12
C PHE A 32 0.57 -8.53 0.38
N ASN A 33 -0.59 -8.12 -0.13
CA ASN A 33 -1.23 -6.86 0.25
C ASN A 33 -2.42 -7.15 1.17
N PHE A 34 -2.60 -6.34 2.20
CA PHE A 34 -3.71 -6.45 3.15
C PHE A 34 -4.33 -5.08 3.37
N TYR A 35 -5.65 -5.02 3.30
CA TYR A 35 -6.41 -3.93 3.90
C TYR A 35 -6.47 -4.17 5.41
N ALA A 36 -6.27 -3.12 6.19
CA ALA A 36 -6.44 -3.14 7.63
C ALA A 36 -7.18 -1.89 8.10
N LYS A 37 -8.11 -2.05 9.04
CA LYS A 37 -8.81 -0.95 9.69
C LYS A 37 -8.37 -0.84 11.14
N GLU A 38 -7.93 0.34 11.57
CA GLU A 38 -7.47 0.59 12.94
C GLU A 38 -8.65 0.81 13.89
N VAL A 39 -8.61 0.21 15.09
CA VAL A 39 -9.67 0.34 16.11
C VAL A 39 -9.84 1.80 16.58
N SER A 40 -8.76 2.44 16.99
CA SER A 40 -8.78 3.73 17.70
C SER A 40 -9.23 4.90 16.82
N SER A 41 -8.67 4.98 15.62
CA SER A 41 -8.81 6.13 14.71
C SER A 41 -9.77 5.85 13.56
N GLN A 42 -10.17 4.59 13.38
CA GLN A 42 -10.93 4.12 12.21
C GLN A 42 -10.20 4.37 10.87
N ARG A 43 -8.88 4.60 10.91
CA ARG A 43 -8.06 4.75 9.70
C ARG A 43 -8.06 3.45 8.90
N GLU A 44 -8.22 3.60 7.59
CA GLU A 44 -8.09 2.53 6.62
C GLU A 44 -6.68 2.53 6.02
N LEU A 45 -6.03 1.38 6.08
CA LEU A 45 -4.62 1.22 5.81
C LEU A 45 -4.40 0.07 4.82
N MET A 46 -3.30 0.15 4.08
CA MET A 46 -2.83 -0.90 3.20
C MET A 46 -1.45 -1.34 3.65
N LEU A 47 -1.36 -2.56 4.16
CA LEU A 47 -0.11 -3.21 4.51
C LEU A 47 0.40 -3.98 3.29
N LYS A 48 1.66 -3.77 2.99
CA LYS A 48 2.39 -4.52 1.96
C LYS A 48 3.47 -5.36 2.64
N VAL A 49 3.36 -6.69 2.53
CA VAL A 49 4.33 -7.65 3.03
C VAL A 49 5.16 -8.16 1.86
N LYS A 50 6.44 -7.80 1.85
CA LYS A 50 7.36 -8.14 0.77
C LYS A 50 7.65 -9.63 0.74
N ARG A 51 7.74 -10.20 -0.47
CA ARG A 51 8.25 -11.56 -0.63
C ARG A 51 9.75 -11.67 -0.28
N PRO A 52 10.26 -12.88 0.01
CA PRO A 52 11.54 -13.10 0.71
C PRO A 52 12.78 -12.82 -0.13
N LEU A 53 12.59 -12.56 -1.42
CA LEU A 53 13.66 -12.23 -2.36
C LEU A 53 13.83 -10.71 -2.56
N HIS A 54 13.03 -9.89 -1.86
CA HIS A 54 13.25 -8.45 -1.86
C HIS A 54 14.39 -8.07 -0.93
N ASP A 55 15.40 -7.43 -1.52
CA ASP A 55 16.47 -6.76 -0.80
C ASP A 55 15.89 -5.56 -0.01
N PRO A 56 15.97 -5.55 1.32
CA PRO A 56 15.49 -4.43 2.15
C PRO A 56 16.28 -3.15 1.97
N GLU A 57 17.52 -3.24 1.51
CA GLU A 57 18.35 -2.08 1.19
C GLU A 57 18.16 -1.66 -0.27
N SER A 58 17.23 -2.29 -1.00
CA SER A 58 16.95 -1.95 -2.38
C SER A 58 16.61 -0.46 -2.49
N PRO A 59 17.42 0.33 -3.23
CA PRO A 59 17.16 1.75 -3.44
C PRO A 59 15.77 2.01 -4.02
N THR A 60 15.19 1.01 -4.68
CA THR A 60 13.88 1.03 -5.33
C THR A 60 12.74 1.34 -4.36
N SER A 61 12.70 0.77 -3.15
CA SER A 61 11.63 1.08 -2.19
C SER A 61 11.69 2.52 -1.69
N ASP A 62 12.90 3.03 -1.43
CA ASP A 62 13.09 4.43 -1.02
C ASP A 62 12.71 5.41 -2.15
N VAL A 63 13.11 5.11 -3.39
CA VAL A 63 12.75 5.91 -4.57
C VAL A 63 11.23 5.93 -4.77
N MET A 64 10.56 4.78 -4.70
CA MET A 64 9.10 4.70 -4.83
C MET A 64 8.39 5.51 -3.74
N ARG A 65 8.86 5.41 -2.49
CA ARG A 65 8.35 6.21 -1.37
C ARG A 65 8.50 7.71 -1.61
N LYS A 66 9.69 8.15 -2.02
CA LYS A 66 9.97 9.55 -2.34
C LYS A 66 9.10 10.05 -3.50
N ALA A 67 8.92 9.23 -4.53
CA ALA A 67 8.04 9.55 -5.65
C ALA A 67 6.57 9.73 -5.19
N MET A 68 6.04 8.85 -4.33
CA MET A 68 4.69 9.00 -3.80
C MET A 68 4.51 10.29 -2.98
N ILE A 69 5.48 10.62 -2.13
CA ILE A 69 5.47 11.87 -1.36
C ILE A 69 5.50 13.08 -2.31
N HIS A 70 6.41 13.07 -3.29
CA HIS A 70 6.53 14.14 -4.28
C HIS A 70 5.23 14.36 -5.05
N LEU A 71 4.62 13.29 -5.55
CA LEU A 71 3.34 13.35 -6.26
C LEU A 71 2.23 13.95 -5.39
N ARG A 72 2.14 13.58 -4.11
CA ARG A 72 1.18 14.17 -3.16
C ARG A 72 1.41 15.66 -2.95
N CYS A 73 2.67 16.10 -2.78
CA CYS A 73 3.01 17.51 -2.65
C CYS A 73 2.58 18.34 -3.88
N HIS A 74 2.46 17.70 -5.04
CA HIS A 74 1.99 18.30 -6.28
C HIS A 74 0.50 18.04 -6.57
N GLY A 75 -0.29 17.65 -5.57
CA GLY A 75 -1.73 17.48 -5.67
C GLY A 75 -2.20 16.22 -6.40
N VAL A 76 -1.30 15.26 -6.65
CA VAL A 76 -1.66 13.94 -7.18
C VAL A 76 -2.02 13.01 -6.02
N LEU A 77 -3.19 12.40 -6.08
CA LEU A 77 -3.60 11.39 -5.10
C LEU A 77 -2.73 10.13 -5.25
N ALA A 78 -1.86 9.90 -4.27
CA ALA A 78 -1.06 8.69 -4.13
C ALA A 78 -1.13 8.18 -2.67
N PRO A 79 -0.94 6.87 -2.42
CA PRO A 79 -0.84 6.33 -1.07
C PRO A 79 0.24 7.05 -0.26
N GLU A 80 -0.07 7.45 0.96
CA GLU A 80 0.89 8.07 1.87
C GLU A 80 1.59 6.98 2.69
N PRO A 81 2.93 6.93 2.71
CA PRO A 81 3.67 5.99 3.53
C PRO A 81 3.53 6.34 5.02
N ILE A 82 3.35 5.33 5.87
CA ILE A 82 3.18 5.48 7.32
C ILE A 82 4.41 4.94 8.03
N GLN A 83 4.94 5.75 8.95
CA GLN A 83 6.08 5.36 9.77
C GLN A 83 5.67 4.33 10.82
N ASN A 84 6.58 3.40 11.09
CA ASN A 84 6.51 2.46 12.18
C ASN A 84 6.80 3.15 13.53
N ARG A 85 6.71 2.39 14.63
CA ARG A 85 6.98 2.90 15.99
C ARG A 85 8.40 3.43 16.20
N HIS A 86 9.32 3.14 15.28
CA HIS A 86 10.72 3.58 15.30
C HIS A 86 10.98 4.78 14.39
N GLY A 87 9.94 5.38 13.79
CA GLY A 87 10.07 6.52 12.87
C GLY A 87 10.62 6.15 11.49
N LYS A 88 10.66 4.86 11.14
CA LYS A 88 11.09 4.38 9.81
C LYS A 88 9.87 3.93 9.00
N TYR A 89 9.93 3.99 7.68
CA TYR A 89 8.81 3.49 6.85
C TYR A 89 8.94 2.02 6.47
N ASP A 90 10.14 1.45 6.65
CA ASP A 90 10.42 0.04 6.53
C ASP A 90 10.39 -0.62 7.92
N SER A 91 9.75 -1.78 7.98
CA SER A 91 9.72 -2.66 9.14
C SER A 91 10.07 -4.08 8.72
N SER A 92 10.44 -4.92 9.68
CA SER A 92 10.64 -6.34 9.42
C SER A 92 10.01 -7.18 10.51
N PHE A 93 9.35 -8.27 10.12
CA PHE A 93 8.66 -9.16 11.04
C PHE A 93 8.94 -10.61 10.68
N LYS A 94 9.15 -11.46 11.70
CA LYS A 94 9.35 -12.89 11.52
C LYS A 94 8.00 -13.58 11.61
N PHE A 95 7.49 -14.02 10.47
CA PHE A 95 6.29 -14.82 10.42
C PHE A 95 6.60 -16.27 10.80
N ASP A 96 5.61 -16.96 11.37
CA ASP A 96 5.71 -18.38 11.72
C ASP A 96 5.46 -19.26 10.49
N ASP A 97 6.37 -19.18 9.53
CA ASP A 97 6.35 -20.01 8.32
C ASP A 97 7.79 -20.33 7.85
N PRO A 98 7.97 -21.27 6.89
CA PRO A 98 9.30 -21.72 6.48
C PRO A 98 10.20 -20.62 5.90
N VAL A 99 9.59 -19.51 5.49
CA VAL A 99 10.25 -18.35 4.92
C VAL A 99 10.81 -17.43 6.00
N GLY A 100 10.10 -17.27 7.13
CA GLY A 100 10.56 -16.52 8.28
C GLY A 100 10.44 -15.00 8.12
N LYS A 101 11.58 -14.29 8.13
CA LYS A 101 11.64 -12.82 8.20
C LYS A 101 11.21 -12.19 6.87
N ARG A 102 10.26 -11.27 6.93
CA ARG A 102 9.79 -10.47 5.78
C ARG A 102 9.80 -8.98 6.10
N PHE A 103 9.82 -8.17 5.06
CA PHE A 103 9.73 -6.71 5.16
C PHE A 103 8.29 -6.23 5.01
N LEU A 104 7.98 -5.16 5.72
CA LEU A 104 6.66 -4.57 5.80
C LEU A 104 6.76 -3.10 5.45
N GLU A 105 5.82 -2.64 4.64
CA GLU A 105 5.57 -1.22 4.35
C GLU A 105 4.09 -0.96 4.59
N LEU A 106 3.76 0.17 5.21
CA LEU A 106 2.38 0.54 5.51
C LEU A 106 2.04 1.85 4.82
N TYR A 107 0.85 1.93 4.24
CA TYR A 107 0.37 3.12 3.55
C TYR A 107 -1.09 3.42 3.89
N THR A 108 -1.54 4.64 3.62
CA THR A 108 -2.98 4.94 3.62
C THR A 108 -3.69 4.12 2.55
N PHE A 109 -4.86 3.57 2.87
CA PHE A 109 -5.69 2.90 1.88
C PHE A 109 -6.29 3.92 0.88
N VAL A 110 -6.36 3.54 -0.39
CA VAL A 110 -7.03 4.35 -1.43
C VAL A 110 -8.39 3.70 -1.70
N PRO A 111 -9.50 4.33 -1.31
CA PRO A 111 -10.83 3.76 -1.50
C PRO A 111 -11.19 3.76 -2.99
N GLY A 112 -11.92 2.73 -3.41
CA GLY A 112 -12.38 2.62 -4.79
C GLY A 112 -12.76 1.20 -5.17
N LYS A 113 -12.98 1.02 -6.47
CA LYS A 113 -13.21 -0.28 -7.11
C LYS A 113 -12.17 -0.46 -8.21
N THR A 114 -11.81 -1.72 -8.48
CA THR A 114 -10.95 -2.00 -9.62
C THR A 114 -11.73 -1.77 -10.93
N VAL A 115 -10.98 -1.65 -12.03
CA VAL A 115 -11.59 -1.59 -13.36
C VAL A 115 -12.38 -2.87 -13.66
N ALA A 116 -11.93 -4.02 -13.16
CA ALA A 116 -12.61 -5.31 -13.32
C ALA A 116 -13.95 -5.37 -12.56
N ASP A 117 -14.03 -4.75 -11.38
CA ASP A 117 -15.24 -4.74 -10.54
C ASP A 117 -16.28 -3.67 -10.95
N THR A 118 -16.00 -2.92 -12.01
CA THR A 118 -16.84 -1.82 -12.46
C THR A 118 -17.67 -2.26 -13.65
N PHE A 119 -18.99 -2.05 -13.60
CA PHE A 119 -19.85 -2.25 -14.77
C PHE A 119 -19.64 -1.11 -15.77
N TRP A 120 -19.37 -1.45 -17.02
CA TRP A 120 -19.00 -0.50 -18.05
C TRP A 120 -20.10 -0.27 -19.07
N THR A 121 -20.31 1.00 -19.40
CA THR A 121 -21.07 1.46 -20.56
C THR A 121 -20.09 2.19 -21.49
N PRO A 122 -20.37 2.30 -22.80
CA PRO A 122 -19.53 3.08 -23.72
C PRO A 122 -19.20 4.48 -23.16
N LYS A 123 -20.23 5.19 -22.65
CA LYS A 123 -20.08 6.53 -22.06
C LYS A 123 -19.23 6.56 -20.79
N SER A 124 -19.31 5.54 -19.92
CA SER A 124 -18.47 5.50 -18.72
C SER A 124 -17.03 5.13 -19.03
N MET A 125 -16.78 4.32 -20.06
CA MET A 125 -15.44 4.01 -20.55
C MET A 125 -14.76 5.25 -21.16
N GLU A 126 -15.46 6.01 -22.01
CA GLU A 126 -14.94 7.26 -22.56
C GLU A 126 -14.54 8.24 -21.45
N ARG A 127 -15.41 8.42 -20.45
CA ARG A 127 -15.11 9.28 -19.30
C ARG A 127 -13.91 8.77 -18.50
N MET A 128 -13.80 7.47 -18.30
CA MET A 128 -12.66 6.88 -17.61
C MET A 128 -11.37 7.14 -18.38
N ALA A 129 -11.37 6.96 -19.71
CA ALA A 129 -10.21 7.25 -20.55
C ALA A 129 -9.77 8.72 -20.46
N VAL A 130 -10.72 9.66 -20.50
CA VAL A 130 -10.44 11.09 -20.30
C VAL A 130 -9.83 11.35 -18.91
N ASN A 131 -10.41 10.78 -17.85
CA ASN A 131 -9.91 10.96 -16.49
C ASN A 131 -8.50 10.39 -16.31
N VAL A 132 -8.21 9.22 -16.89
CA VAL A 132 -6.88 8.62 -16.89
C VAL A 132 -5.88 9.50 -17.64
N GLY A 133 -6.26 10.03 -18.82
CA GLY A 133 -5.41 10.96 -19.56
C GLY A 133 -5.06 12.22 -18.78
N GLN A 134 -6.05 12.81 -18.08
CA GLN A 134 -5.84 13.95 -17.21
C GLN A 134 -4.94 13.62 -16.00
N LEU A 135 -5.12 12.45 -15.40
CA LEU A 135 -4.27 11.99 -14.30
C LEU A 135 -2.81 11.79 -14.77
N CYS A 136 -2.60 11.15 -15.92
CA CYS A 136 -1.27 10.98 -16.51
C CYS A 136 -0.61 12.34 -16.76
N ALA A 137 -1.32 13.31 -17.33
CA ALA A 137 -0.79 14.66 -17.53
C ALA A 137 -0.37 15.31 -16.21
N LYS A 138 -1.18 15.21 -15.14
CA LYS A 138 -0.84 15.72 -13.81
C LYS A 138 0.41 15.04 -13.23
N VAL A 139 0.52 13.72 -13.35
CA VAL A 139 1.70 12.96 -12.92
C VAL A 139 2.94 13.41 -13.68
N THR A 140 2.87 13.52 -15.01
CA THR A 140 3.98 13.99 -15.84
C THR A 140 4.43 15.38 -15.45
N MET A 141 3.50 16.33 -15.30
CA MET A 141 3.82 17.69 -14.88
C MET A 141 4.45 17.73 -13.49
N ALA A 142 3.96 16.93 -12.54
CA ALA A 142 4.53 16.83 -11.21
C ALA A 142 5.98 16.31 -11.24
N LEU A 143 6.30 15.36 -12.12
CA LEU A 143 7.66 14.81 -12.25
C LEU A 143 8.65 15.71 -13.00
N GLN A 144 8.17 16.77 -13.67
CA GLN A 144 9.00 17.76 -14.38
C GLN A 144 9.41 18.95 -13.49
N ALA A 145 8.75 19.12 -12.34
CA ALA A 145 9.00 20.20 -11.38
C ALA A 145 10.16 19.85 -10.43
#